data_AF-A0A2A5LUT6-F1
#
_entry.id   AF-A0A2A5LUT6-F1
#
_cell.length_a   1.000
_cell.length_b   1.000
_cell.length_c   1.000
_cell.angle_alpha   90.00
_cell.angle_beta   90.00
_cell.angle_gamma   90.00
#
_symmetry.space_group_name_H-M   'P 1'
#
loop_
_entity.id
_entity.type
_entity.pdbx_description
1 polymer ?
#
loop_
_entity_poly.entity_id
_entity_poly.type
_entity_poly.pdbx_seq_one_letter_code
_entity_poly.pdbx_strand_id
1 'polypeptide(L)'
;MGLVLKLAILIYCIRHVMNTGRPGQTAAIYAGSFLVVGLVLAAINGFSALVGASLGLTLVYDLLTGFIFFWLIDRYHGNSFAFYIIIILGIVASIGIKFLIVFGLQS
;
A
#
# COMPACT_ATOMS: atom_id res chain seq x y z
N MET A 1 -9.04 -8.83 10.73
CA MET A 1 -7.77 -8.29 11.27
C MET A 1 -6.95 -7.45 10.27
N GLY A 2 -6.90 -7.79 8.97
CA GLY A 2 -6.04 -7.07 8.02
C GLY A 2 -6.30 -5.56 7.85
N LEU A 3 -7.54 -5.09 7.92
CA LEU A 3 -7.89 -3.71 7.56
C LEU A 3 -7.35 -2.66 8.55
N VAL A 4 -7.35 -3.00 9.85
CA VAL A 4 -6.81 -2.14 10.92
C VAL A 4 -5.29 -1.99 10.80
N LEU A 5 -4.59 -3.10 10.54
CA LEU A 5 -3.15 -3.08 10.33
C LEU A 5 -2.76 -2.28 9.08
N LYS A 6 -3.51 -2.44 7.97
CA LYS A 6 -3.32 -1.65 6.75
C LYS A 6 -3.46 -0.15 7.00
N LEU A 7 -4.50 0.25 7.76
CA LEU A 7 -4.72 1.64 8.13
C LEU A 7 -3.60 2.17 9.03
N ALA A 8 -3.16 1.40 10.02
CA ALA A 8 -2.08 1.81 10.92
C ALA A 8 -0.76 2.06 10.16
N ILE A 9 -0.39 1.14 9.24
CA ILE A 9 0.79 1.27 8.39
C ILE A 9 0.64 2.50 7.49
N LEU A 10 -0.52 2.71 6.88
CA LEU A 10 -0.78 3.85 6.01
C LEU A 10 -0.66 5.18 6.76
N ILE A 11 -1.30 5.32 7.93
CA ILE A 11 -1.25 6.53 8.75
C ILE A 11 0.19 6.81 9.19
N TYR A 12 0.93 5.78 9.61
CA TYR A 12 2.34 5.89 9.94
C TYR A 12 3.15 6.41 8.75
N CYS A 13 2.96 5.84 7.56
CA CYS A 13 3.68 6.24 6.34
C CYS A 13 3.35 7.69 5.92
N ILE A 14 2.09 8.10 6.01
CA ILE A 14 1.68 9.48 5.74
C ILE A 14 2.39 10.44 6.70
N ARG A 15 2.38 10.14 8.00
CA ARG A 15 3.08 10.96 9.00
C ARG A 15 4.60 10.98 8.74
N HIS A 16 5.17 9.84 8.36
CA HIS A 16 6.59 9.72 8.08
C HIS A 16 7.00 10.56 6.87
N VAL A 17 6.26 10.52 5.75
CA VAL A 17 6.57 11.35 4.58
C VAL A 17 6.40 12.83 4.88
N MET A 18 5.35 13.22 5.61
CA MET A 18 5.14 14.62 5.99
C MET A 18 6.25 15.18 6.88
N ASN A 19 6.88 14.34 7.71
CA ASN A 19 7.95 14.77 8.61
C ASN A 19 9.34 14.72 7.96
N THR A 20 9.56 13.82 7.00
CA THR A 20 10.91 13.56 6.44
C THR A 20 11.10 14.09 5.03
N GLY A 21 10.02 14.33 4.26
CA GLY A 21 10.08 14.74 2.86
C GLY A 21 10.71 13.67 1.95
N ARG A 22 10.69 12.39 2.36
CA ARG A 22 11.36 11.28 1.65
C ARG A 22 10.33 10.25 1.16
N PRO A 23 9.63 10.53 0.05
CA PRO A 23 8.58 9.64 -0.47
C PRO A 23 9.14 8.26 -0.87
N GLY A 24 10.37 8.19 -1.38
CA GLY A 24 11.05 6.94 -1.72
C GLY A 24 11.27 6.01 -0.54
N GLN A 25 11.79 6.54 0.57
CA GLN A 25 12.00 5.76 1.80
C GLN A 25 10.66 5.31 2.40
N THR A 26 9.67 6.20 2.38
CA THR A 26 8.31 5.90 2.86
C THR A 26 7.66 4.77 2.06
N ALA A 27 7.79 4.79 0.73
CA ALA A 27 7.27 3.74 -0.14
C ALA A 27 7.92 2.37 0.12
N ALA A 28 9.24 2.36 0.35
CA ALA A 28 9.95 1.14 0.72
C ALA A 28 9.50 0.59 2.07
N ILE A 29 9.27 1.46 3.07
CA ILE A 29 8.73 1.05 4.38
C ILE A 29 7.31 0.48 4.22
N TYR A 30 6.47 1.13 3.42
CA TYR A 30 5.11 0.69 3.14
C TYR A 30 5.11 -0.70 2.48
N ALA A 31 5.78 -0.84 1.34
CA ALA A 31 5.84 -2.10 0.59
C ALA A 31 6.53 -3.22 1.39
N GLY A 32 7.59 -2.89 2.14
CA GLY A 32 8.27 -3.83 3.03
C GLY A 32 7.36 -4.34 4.16
N SER A 33 6.54 -3.47 4.74
CA SER A 33 5.57 -3.88 5.77
C SER A 33 4.53 -4.86 5.22
N PHE A 34 4.07 -4.65 3.99
CA PHE A 34 3.15 -5.57 3.30
C PHE A 34 3.80 -6.90 2.94
N LEU A 35 5.05 -6.87 2.47
CA LEU A 35 5.82 -8.07 2.19
C LEU A 35 6.01 -8.93 3.45
N VAL A 36 6.37 -8.32 4.58
CA VAL A 36 6.53 -9.03 5.86
C VAL A 36 5.22 -9.70 6.28
N VAL A 37 4.09 -8.98 6.19
CA VAL A 37 2.77 -9.55 6.47
C VAL A 37 2.47 -10.73 5.52
N GLY A 38 2.74 -10.57 4.23
CA GLY A 38 2.56 -11.61 3.22
C GLY A 38 3.42 -12.86 3.46
N LEU A 39 4.67 -12.68 3.88
CA LEU A 39 5.59 -13.77 4.23
C LEU A 39 5.13 -14.52 5.48
N VAL A 40 4.66 -13.81 6.52
CA VAL A 40 4.11 -14.45 7.73
C VAL A 40 2.89 -15.29 7.37
N LEU A 41 1.99 -14.76 6.55
CA LEU A 41 0.82 -15.50 6.05
C LEU A 41 1.22 -16.71 5.20
N ALA A 42 2.22 -16.59 4.34
CA ALA A 42 2.73 -17.70 3.53
C ALA A 42 3.41 -18.79 4.39
N ALA A 43 4.13 -18.40 5.44
CA ALA A 43 4.74 -19.35 6.37
C ALA A 43 3.69 -20.17 7.14
N ILE A 44 2.56 -19.54 7.50
CA ILE A 44 1.45 -20.22 8.20
C ILE A 44 0.71 -21.19 7.26
N ASN A 45 0.47 -20.78 6.01
CA ASN A 45 -0.37 -21.54 5.07
C ASN A 45 0.41 -22.52 4.15
N GLY A 46 1.74 -22.55 4.27
CA GLY A 46 2.62 -23.33 3.41
C GLY A 46 3.17 -22.51 2.25
N PHE A 47 4.49 -22.48 2.14
CA PHE A 47 5.19 -21.72 1.10
C PHE A 47 5.27 -22.54 -0.20
N SER A 48 4.89 -21.94 -1.32
CA SER A 48 5.09 -22.52 -2.66
C SER A 48 5.81 -21.53 -3.56
N ALA A 49 6.45 -22.02 -4.63
CA ALA A 49 7.11 -21.17 -5.62
C ALA A 49 6.14 -20.15 -6.24
N LEU A 50 4.87 -20.52 -6.42
CA LEU A 50 3.82 -19.64 -6.92
C LEU A 50 3.48 -18.52 -5.92
N VAL A 51 3.43 -18.84 -4.62
CA VAL A 51 3.21 -17.85 -3.55
C VAL A 51 4.41 -16.90 -3.43
N GLY A 52 5.63 -17.40 -3.58
CA GLY A 52 6.83 -16.54 -3.62
C GLY A 52 6.82 -15.57 -4.80
N ALA A 53 6.46 -16.04 -6.00
CA ALA A 53 6.36 -15.20 -7.19
C ALA A 53 5.26 -14.13 -7.07
N SER A 54 4.10 -14.49 -6.51
CA SER A 54 3.00 -13.53 -6.30
C SER A 54 3.36 -12.46 -5.27
N LEU A 55 4.08 -12.82 -4.19
CA LEU A 55 4.60 -11.87 -3.20
C LEU A 55 5.62 -10.90 -3.83
N GLY A 56 6.51 -11.38 -4.69
CA GLY A 56 7.47 -10.53 -5.42
C GLY A 56 6.78 -9.52 -6.35
N LEU A 57 5.79 -9.96 -7.13
CA LEU A 57 5.01 -9.07 -7.99
C LEU A 57 4.21 -8.05 -7.17
N THR A 58 3.60 -8.49 -6.07
CA THR A 58 2.85 -7.61 -5.16
C THR A 58 3.76 -6.57 -4.53
N LEU A 59 4.99 -6.94 -4.15
CA LEU A 59 5.98 -6.01 -3.62
C LEU A 59 6.33 -4.91 -4.62
N VAL A 60 6.61 -5.26 -5.88
CA VAL A 60 6.94 -4.26 -6.91
C VAL A 60 5.74 -3.33 -7.15
N TYR A 61 4.54 -3.90 -7.20
CA TYR A 61 3.31 -3.12 -7.34
C TYR A 61 3.10 -2.15 -6.16
N ASP A 62 3.22 -2.63 -4.93
CA ASP A 62 3.06 -1.84 -3.70
C ASP A 62 4.15 -0.76 -3.59
N LEU A 63 5.36 -1.05 -4.05
CA LEU A 63 6.47 -0.09 -4.08
C LEU A 63 6.19 1.06 -5.06
N LEU A 64 5.76 0.74 -6.29
CA LEU A 64 5.47 1.75 -7.32
C LEU A 64 4.25 2.60 -6.95
N THR A 65 3.16 1.94 -6.56
CA THR A 65 1.93 2.63 -6.16
C THR A 65 2.13 3.46 -4.90
N GLY A 66 2.81 2.91 -3.89
CA GLY A 66 3.22 3.62 -2.69
C GLY A 66 4.10 4.82 -3.01
N PHE A 67 5.08 4.67 -3.91
CA PHE A 67 5.95 5.76 -4.33
C PHE A 67 5.17 6.92 -4.95
N ILE A 68 4.31 6.64 -5.92
CA ILE A 68 3.46 7.64 -6.56
C ILE A 68 2.57 8.32 -5.52
N PHE A 69 1.95 7.55 -4.63
CA PHE A 69 1.05 8.06 -3.60
C PHE A 69 1.76 8.98 -2.61
N PHE A 70 2.88 8.55 -2.04
CA PHE A 70 3.62 9.37 -1.08
C PHE A 70 4.32 10.55 -1.75
N TRP A 71 4.73 10.43 -3.00
CA TRP A 71 5.25 11.56 -3.78
C TRP A 71 4.19 12.63 -4.02
N LEU A 72 2.95 12.22 -4.36
CA LEU A 72 1.81 13.12 -4.46
C LEU A 72 1.52 13.82 -3.12
N ILE A 73 1.52 13.07 -2.01
CA ILE A 73 1.34 13.65 -0.67
C ILE A 73 2.44 14.67 -0.35
N ASP A 74 3.69 14.31 -0.58
CA ASP A 74 4.84 15.18 -0.34
C ASP A 74 4.76 16.47 -1.17
N ARG A 75 4.30 16.41 -2.42
CA ARG A 75 4.22 17.59 -3.29
C ARG A 75 3.03 18.48 -3.00
N TYR A 76 1.91 17.91 -2.57
CA TYR A 76 0.62 18.60 -2.45
C TYR A 76 0.15 18.82 -1.00
N HIS A 77 0.94 18.47 0.02
CA HIS A 77 0.55 18.67 1.43
C HIS A 77 0.28 20.15 1.80
N GLY A 78 0.85 21.11 1.06
CA GLY A 78 0.60 22.54 1.25
C GLY A 78 -0.74 23.04 0.68
N ASN A 79 -1.44 22.22 -0.12
CA ASN A 79 -2.77 22.52 -0.64
C ASN A 79 -3.79 21.53 -0.06
N SER A 80 -4.57 21.99 0.92
CA SER A 80 -5.54 21.17 1.64
C SER A 80 -6.50 20.41 0.72
N PHE A 81 -6.95 21.03 -0.38
CA PHE A 81 -7.87 20.39 -1.32
C PHE A 81 -7.23 19.21 -2.06
N ALA A 82 -6.03 19.41 -2.59
CA ALA A 82 -5.29 18.37 -3.29
C ALA A 82 -4.91 17.22 -2.34
N PHE A 83 -4.50 17.54 -1.10
CA PHE A 83 -4.20 16.56 -0.07
C PHE A 83 -5.39 15.63 0.23
N TYR A 84 -6.59 16.19 0.46
CA TYR A 84 -7.78 15.39 0.72
C TYR A 84 -8.18 14.52 -0.48
N ILE A 85 -8.07 15.04 -1.71
CA ILE A 85 -8.36 14.28 -2.93
C ILE A 85 -7.43 13.07 -3.06
N ILE A 86 -6.12 13.26 -2.84
CA ILE A 86 -5.14 12.18 -2.91
C ILE A 86 -5.46 11.09 -1.89
N ILE A 87 -5.76 11.47 -0.64
CA ILE A 87 -6.15 10.53 0.41
C ILE A 87 -7.42 9.74 0.02
N ILE A 88 -8.47 10.43 -0.46
CA ILE A 88 -9.72 9.80 -0.88
C ILE A 88 -9.47 8.84 -2.05
N LEU A 89 -8.70 9.24 -3.06
CA LEU A 89 -8.35 8.37 -4.20
C LEU A 89 -7.57 7.13 -3.74
N GLY A 90 -6.64 7.26 -2.80
CA GLY A 90 -5.91 6.12 -2.26
C GLY A 90 -6.82 5.12 -1.53
N ILE A 91 -7.80 5.62 -0.77
CA ILE A 91 -8.80 4.79 -0.10
C ILE A 91 -9.72 4.12 -1.12
N VAL A 92 -10.23 4.88 -2.09
CA VAL A 92 -11.11 4.37 -3.16
C VAL A 92 -10.41 3.33 -4.01
N ALA A 93 -9.14 3.53 -4.40
CA ALA A 93 -8.35 2.54 -5.12
C ALA A 93 -8.19 1.25 -4.30
N SER A 94 -7.92 1.38 -3.00
CA SER A 94 -7.79 0.24 -2.08
C SER A 94 -9.09 -0.57 -1.93
N ILE A 95 -10.25 0.11 -1.94
CA ILE A 95 -11.57 -0.53 -1.89
C ILE A 95 -11.98 -1.09 -3.26
N GLY A 96 -11.71 -0.34 -4.32
CA GLY A 96 -12.03 -0.67 -5.71
C GLY A 96 -11.32 -1.93 -6.18
N ILE A 97 -10.04 -2.10 -5.86
CA ILE A 97 -9.30 -3.33 -6.16
C ILE A 97 -9.93 -4.54 -5.47
N LYS A 98 -10.37 -4.39 -4.21
CA LYS A 98 -11.11 -5.45 -3.50
C LYS A 98 -12.43 -5.79 -4.20
N PHE A 99 -13.16 -4.79 -4.68
CA PHE A 99 -14.43 -4.97 -5.37
C PHE A 99 -14.23 -5.67 -6.72
N LEU A 100 -13.20 -5.28 -7.47
CA LEU A 100 -12.86 -5.82 -8.79
C LEU A 100 -12.35 -7.27 -8.70
N ILE A 101 -11.60 -7.62 -7.64
CA ILE A 101 -11.19 -9.01 -7.38
C ILE A 101 -12.38 -9.87 -6.99
N VAL A 102 -13.35 -9.36 -6.21
CA VAL A 102 -14.53 -10.11 -5.79
C VAL A 102 -15.53 -10.30 -6.94
N PHE A 103 -15.78 -9.27 -7.75
CA PHE A 103 -16.71 -9.35 -8.87
C PHE A 103 -16.09 -9.97 -10.14
N GLY A 104 -14.79 -9.78 -10.38
CA GLY A 104 -14.08 -10.33 -11.54
C GLY A 104 -13.74 -11.82 -11.43
N LEU A 105 -13.79 -12.42 -10.23
CA LEU A 105 -13.68 -13.88 -10.05
C LEU A 105 -15.03 -14.61 -10.13
N GLN A 106 -16.16 -13.89 -10.19
CA GLN A 106 -17.50 -14.46 -10.28
C GLN A 106 -18.09 -14.44 -11.71
N SER A 107 -17.35 -13.90 -12.70
CA SER A 107 -17.68 -13.98 -14.13
C SER A 107 -16.80 -14.98 -14.85
#